data_AF-A0A2K3MBE4-F1
#
_entry.id   AF-A0A2K3MBE4-F1
#
_cell.length_a   1.000
_cell.length_b   1.000
_cell.length_c   1.000
_cell.angle_alpha   90.00
_cell.angle_beta   90.00
_cell.angle_gamma   90.00
#
_symmetry.space_group_name_H-M   'P 1'
#
loop_
_entity.id
_entity.type
_entity.pdbx_description
1 polymer ?
#
loop_
_entity_poly.entity_id
_entity_poly.type
_entity_poly.pdbx_seq_one_letter_code
_entity_poly.pdbx_strand_id
1 'polypeptide(L)'
;MGGSLDCVHCIGREEDVSHLFMFCEFAAKVWNDIFRWLGVVVIMLPNLFVLLESLMGAASSAKARKGFSLIWHTTVWRIWRSWNDLCFVNGIKDVEKIVDDIKLLSWRWGLSRRKIPICLFYEWCWDPGIYLTH
;
A
#
# COMPACT_ATOMS: atom_id res chain seq x y z
N MET A 1 9.08 -31.45 -9.11
CA MET A 1 8.64 -30.15 -9.66
C MET A 1 9.16 -29.10 -8.71
N GLY A 2 10.29 -28.47 -9.03
CA GLY A 2 10.88 -27.44 -8.18
C GLY A 2 9.99 -26.20 -8.24
N GLY A 3 9.50 -25.74 -7.09
CA GLY A 3 8.83 -24.44 -7.02
C GLY A 3 9.82 -23.38 -7.46
N SER A 4 9.45 -22.58 -8.46
CA SER A 4 10.29 -21.46 -8.85
C SER A 4 10.39 -20.49 -7.67
N LEU A 5 11.62 -20.05 -7.36
CA LEU A 5 11.86 -18.94 -6.44
C LEU A 5 11.58 -17.59 -7.11
N ASP A 6 11.14 -17.58 -8.37
CA ASP A 6 10.84 -16.35 -9.09
C ASP A 6 9.62 -15.66 -8.50
N CYS A 7 9.69 -14.33 -8.42
CA CYS A 7 8.58 -13.51 -7.98
C CYS A 7 7.38 -13.67 -8.89
N VAL A 8 6.24 -14.05 -8.31
CA VAL A 8 5.00 -14.25 -9.08
C VAL A 8 4.49 -12.97 -9.70
N HIS A 9 4.91 -11.79 -9.24
CA HIS A 9 4.50 -10.48 -9.72
C HIS A 9 5.29 -9.96 -10.92
N CYS A 10 6.51 -10.43 -11.17
CA CYS A 10 7.30 -10.09 -12.37
C CYS A 10 7.84 -11.34 -13.06
N ILE A 11 8.68 -11.18 -14.08
CA ILE A 11 9.38 -12.29 -14.72
C ILE A 11 10.88 -12.06 -14.53
N GLY A 12 11.59 -13.06 -14.02
CA GLY A 12 13.06 -13.09 -14.05
C GLY A 12 13.80 -12.46 -12.87
N ARG A 13 13.16 -12.34 -11.69
CA ARG A 13 13.87 -12.06 -10.43
C ARG A 13 13.39 -12.98 -9.33
N GLU A 14 14.35 -13.42 -8.53
CA GLU A 14 14.10 -14.18 -7.31
C GLU A 14 13.29 -13.34 -6.32
N GLU A 15 12.35 -13.99 -5.66
CA GLU A 15 11.48 -13.39 -4.67
C GLU A 15 12.17 -13.35 -3.31
N ASP A 16 12.32 -12.14 -2.78
CA ASP A 16 12.56 -11.91 -1.37
C ASP A 16 11.51 -10.93 -0.82
N VAL A 17 11.50 -10.73 0.50
CA VAL A 17 10.54 -9.84 1.18
C VAL A 17 10.59 -8.42 0.60
N SER A 18 11.78 -7.88 0.36
CA SER A 18 11.93 -6.51 -0.14
C SER A 18 11.50 -6.40 -1.60
N HIS A 19 11.83 -7.41 -2.41
CA HIS A 19 11.38 -7.49 -3.79
C HIS A 19 9.86 -7.58 -3.87
N LEU A 20 9.25 -8.52 -3.16
CA LEU A 20 7.81 -8.72 -3.15
C LEU A 20 7.04 -7.46 -2.74
N PHE A 21 7.48 -6.81 -1.65
CA PHE A 21 6.72 -5.71 -1.07
C PHE A 21 7.04 -4.33 -1.62
N MET A 22 8.18 -4.14 -2.29
CA MET A 22 8.62 -2.80 -2.68
C MET A 22 9.25 -2.72 -4.07
N PHE A 23 10.18 -3.62 -4.39
CA PHE A 23 11.06 -3.43 -5.55
C PHE A 23 10.62 -4.17 -6.83
N CYS A 24 9.67 -5.11 -6.72
CA CYS A 24 9.02 -5.68 -7.88
C CYS A 24 8.31 -4.57 -8.67
N GLU A 25 8.35 -4.63 -10.00
CA GLU A 25 7.71 -3.61 -10.87
C GLU A 25 6.24 -3.38 -10.50
N PHE A 26 5.53 -4.45 -10.17
CA PHE A 26 4.15 -4.39 -9.70
C PHE A 26 4.02 -3.61 -8.37
N ALA A 27 4.80 -3.99 -7.36
CA ALA A 27 4.77 -3.35 -6.05
C ALA A 27 5.21 -1.88 -6.13
N ALA A 28 6.23 -1.58 -6.92
CA ALA A 28 6.70 -0.21 -7.15
C ALA A 28 5.62 0.67 -7.80
N LYS A 29 4.87 0.15 -8.78
CA LYS A 29 3.73 0.87 -9.38
C LYS A 29 2.63 1.14 -8.36
N VAL A 30 2.27 0.15 -7.54
CA VAL A 30 1.29 0.33 -6.44
C VAL A 30 1.76 1.42 -5.48
N TRP A 31 3.01 1.38 -5.01
CA TRP A 31 3.55 2.41 -4.12
C TRP A 31 3.54 3.80 -4.75
N ASN A 32 3.94 3.93 -6.02
CA ASN A 32 3.91 5.21 -6.72
C ASN A 32 2.49 5.81 -6.78
N ASP A 33 1.48 5.00 -7.06
CA ASP A 33 0.09 5.45 -7.06
C ASP A 33 -0.41 5.84 -5.67
N ILE A 34 0.01 5.11 -4.64
CA ILE A 34 -0.31 5.46 -3.23
C ILE A 34 0.39 6.76 -2.82
N PHE A 35 1.66 6.97 -3.17
CA PHE A 35 2.37 8.21 -2.85
C PHE A 35 1.76 9.40 -3.59
N ARG A 36 1.40 9.23 -4.86
CA ARG A 36 0.68 10.25 -5.65
C ARG A 36 -0.67 10.59 -5.03
N TRP A 37 -1.43 9.59 -4.60
CA TRP A 37 -2.71 9.78 -3.91
C TRP A 37 -2.56 10.49 -2.56
N LEU A 38 -1.46 10.24 -1.84
CA LEU A 38 -1.13 10.92 -0.58
C LEU A 38 -0.53 12.32 -0.75
N GLY A 39 -0.18 12.72 -1.98
CA GLY A 39 0.50 13.98 -2.24
C GLY A 39 1.94 14.03 -1.70
N VAL A 40 2.60 12.89 -1.51
CA VAL A 40 3.97 12.80 -0.99
C VAL A 40 4.95 12.35 -2.07
N VAL A 41 6.18 12.87 -2.01
CA VAL A 41 7.28 12.41 -2.86
C VAL A 41 8.23 11.60 -2.00
N VAL A 42 8.29 10.28 -2.25
CA VAL A 42 9.15 9.35 -1.52
C VAL A 42 10.06 8.66 -2.52
N ILE A 43 11.37 8.77 -2.30
CA ILE A 43 12.35 7.92 -2.99
C ILE A 43 12.26 6.54 -2.34
N MET A 44 12.17 5.47 -3.13
CA MET A 44 12.01 4.12 -2.60
C MET A 44 13.13 3.77 -1.61
N LEU A 45 12.75 3.40 -0.40
CA LEU A 45 13.66 3.19 0.73
C LEU A 45 14.16 1.74 0.79
N PRO A 46 15.29 1.47 1.46
CA PRO A 46 15.97 0.17 1.38
C PRO A 46 15.18 -1.01 1.95
N ASN A 47 14.26 -0.75 2.89
CA ASN A 47 13.40 -1.78 3.46
C ASN A 47 12.04 -1.21 3.86
N LEU A 48 11.10 -2.14 4.06
CA LEU A 48 9.68 -1.86 4.28
C LEU A 48 9.43 -1.06 5.57
N PHE A 49 10.22 -1.29 6.61
CA PHE A 49 10.10 -0.58 7.88
C PHE A 49 10.63 0.85 7.81
N VAL A 50 11.73 1.09 7.10
CA VAL A 50 12.23 2.44 6.86
C VAL A 50 11.22 3.26 6.06
N LEU A 51 10.49 2.63 5.13
CA LEU A 51 9.36 3.27 4.45
C LEU A 51 8.24 3.67 5.42
N LEU A 52 7.87 2.78 6.36
CA LEU A 52 6.88 3.10 7.39
C LEU A 52 7.31 4.30 8.24
N GLU A 53 8.54 4.29 8.74
CA GLU A 53 9.09 5.38 9.55
C GLU A 53 9.15 6.69 8.77
N SER A 54 9.56 6.65 7.50
CA SER A 54 9.59 7.84 6.64
C SER A 54 8.20 8.43 6.40
N LEU A 55 7.20 7.59 6.10
CA LEU A 55 5.82 8.05 5.97
C LEU A 55 5.34 8.66 7.28
N MET A 56 5.51 7.96 8.41
CA MET A 56 5.12 8.49 9.72
C MET A 56 5.84 9.79 10.08
N GLY A 57 7.11 9.95 9.69
CA GLY A 57 7.90 11.16 9.89
C GLY A 57 7.48 12.34 9.01
N ALA A 58 6.92 12.06 7.82
CA ALA A 58 6.36 13.09 6.94
C ALA A 58 5.00 13.63 7.43
N ALA A 59 4.37 12.99 8.42
CA ALA A 59 3.08 13.41 8.94
C ALA A 59 3.17 14.68 9.79
N SER A 60 2.31 15.66 9.49
CA SER A 60 2.23 16.93 10.22
C SER A 60 1.58 16.84 11.60
N SER A 61 0.91 15.72 11.92
CA SER A 61 0.20 15.53 13.18
C SER A 61 0.20 14.06 13.64
N ALA A 62 -0.08 13.82 14.92
CA ALA A 62 -0.23 12.46 15.44
C ALA A 62 -1.40 11.70 14.78
N LYS A 63 -2.41 12.43 14.28
CA LYS A 63 -3.54 11.89 13.53
C LYS A 63 -3.11 11.48 12.13
N ALA A 64 -2.43 12.37 11.40
CA ALA A 64 -1.86 12.08 10.09
C ALA A 64 -0.91 10.88 10.15
N ARG A 65 -0.09 10.79 11.20
CA ARG A 65 0.82 9.66 11.44
C ARG A 65 0.09 8.32 11.52
N LYS A 66 -1.03 8.28 12.25
CA LYS A 66 -1.89 7.09 12.35
C LYS A 66 -2.53 6.75 11.00
N GLY A 67 -2.92 7.75 10.21
CA GLY A 67 -3.47 7.58 8.87
C GLY A 67 -2.46 7.03 7.87
N PHE A 68 -1.27 7.60 7.83
CA PHE A 68 -0.18 7.11 6.98
C PHE A 68 0.25 5.69 7.36
N SER A 69 0.36 5.39 8.66
CA SER A 69 0.59 4.01 9.13
C SER A 69 -0.53 3.07 8.69
N LEU A 70 -1.79 3.48 8.79
CA LEU A 70 -2.94 2.68 8.34
C LEU A 70 -2.86 2.39 6.83
N ILE A 71 -2.61 3.42 6.01
CA ILE A 71 -2.52 3.28 4.56
C ILE A 71 -1.35 2.36 4.19
N TRP A 72 -0.18 2.55 4.80
CA TRP A 72 0.96 1.65 4.65
C TRP A 72 0.59 0.19 4.96
N HIS A 73 -0.09 -0.06 6.09
CA HIS A 73 -0.51 -1.41 6.47
C HIS A 73 -1.46 -2.03 5.44
N THR A 74 -2.41 -1.25 4.93
CA THR A 74 -3.32 -1.74 3.89
C THR A 74 -2.62 -1.99 2.56
N THR A 75 -1.62 -1.20 2.19
CA THR A 75 -0.80 -1.41 0.99
C THR A 75 -0.03 -2.73 1.08
N VAL A 76 0.71 -2.93 2.18
CA VAL A 76 1.45 -4.18 2.43
C VAL A 76 0.52 -5.38 2.42
N TRP A 77 -0.62 -5.28 3.10
CA TRP A 77 -1.63 -6.34 3.14
C TRP A 77 -2.15 -6.69 1.74
N ARG A 78 -2.45 -5.69 0.90
CA ARG A 78 -2.99 -5.92 -0.44
C ARG A 78 -1.95 -6.48 -1.42
N ILE A 79 -0.69 -6.06 -1.32
CA ILE A 79 0.40 -6.67 -2.09
C ILE A 79 0.56 -8.15 -1.71
N TRP A 80 0.62 -8.44 -0.40
CA TRP A 80 0.67 -9.83 0.08
C TRP A 80 -0.55 -10.65 -0.37
N ARG A 81 -1.74 -10.05 -0.32
CA ARG A 81 -2.96 -10.72 -0.75
C ARG A 81 -2.93 -11.06 -2.24
N SER A 82 -2.48 -10.13 -3.07
CA SER A 82 -2.32 -10.35 -4.51
C SER A 82 -1.34 -11.49 -4.80
N TRP A 83 -0.22 -11.53 -4.09
CA TRP A 83 0.73 -12.65 -4.16
C TRP A 83 0.06 -13.98 -3.84
N ASN A 84 -0.70 -14.03 -2.74
CA ASN A 84 -1.42 -15.23 -2.32
C ASN A 84 -2.45 -15.68 -3.37
N ASP A 85 -3.23 -14.76 -3.93
CA ASP A 85 -4.23 -15.09 -4.95
C ASP A 85 -3.57 -15.60 -6.26
N LEU A 86 -2.40 -15.09 -6.63
CA LEU A 86 -1.62 -15.59 -7.77
C LEU A 86 -1.05 -16.99 -7.52
N CYS A 87 -0.55 -17.25 -6.31
CA CYS A 87 0.03 -18.53 -5.93
C CYS A 87 -1.02 -19.66 -5.83
N PHE A 88 -2.25 -19.34 -5.39
CA PHE A 88 -3.22 -20.37 -4.97
C PHE A 88 -4.58 -20.33 -5.67
N VAL A 89 -4.94 -19.24 -6.35
CA VAL A 89 -6.33 -19.00 -6.82
C VAL A 89 -6.37 -18.57 -8.30
N ASN A 90 -5.29 -18.74 -9.06
CA ASN A 90 -5.17 -18.26 -10.45
C ASN A 90 -5.56 -16.78 -10.58
N GLY A 91 -5.12 -15.95 -9.62
CA GLY A 91 -5.39 -14.52 -9.63
C GLY A 91 -4.84 -13.81 -10.86
N ILE A 92 -5.27 -12.55 -11.04
CA ILE A 92 -4.78 -11.67 -12.11
C ILE A 92 -4.08 -10.46 -11.46
N LYS A 93 -2.96 -10.06 -12.04
CA LYS A 93 -2.25 -8.83 -11.65
C LYS A 93 -2.98 -7.63 -12.23
N ASP A 94 -3.45 -6.76 -11.36
CA ASP A 94 -4.09 -5.51 -11.75
C ASP A 94 -3.72 -4.43 -10.72
N VAL A 95 -2.87 -3.50 -11.13
CA VAL A 95 -2.36 -2.44 -10.25
C VAL A 95 -3.49 -1.49 -9.87
N GLU A 96 -4.34 -1.10 -10.81
CA GLU A 96 -5.43 -0.14 -10.60
C GLU A 96 -6.43 -0.71 -9.60
N LYS A 97 -6.85 -1.96 -9.81
CA LYS A 97 -7.73 -2.67 -8.87
C LYS A 97 -7.13 -2.75 -7.46
N ILE A 98 -5.83 -3.02 -7.35
CA ILE A 98 -5.16 -3.13 -6.06
C ILE A 98 -5.09 -1.78 -5.35
N VAL A 99 -4.83 -0.70 -6.08
CA VAL A 99 -4.87 0.68 -5.54
C VAL A 99 -6.27 1.02 -5.04
N ASP A 100 -7.32 0.70 -5.79
CA ASP A 100 -8.70 0.92 -5.36
C ASP A 100 -9.07 0.07 -4.14
N ASP A 101 -8.62 -1.18 -4.09
CA ASP A 101 -8.78 -2.08 -2.94
C ASP A 101 -8.05 -1.58 -1.69
N ILE A 102 -6.92 -0.89 -1.84
CA ILE A 102 -6.18 -0.23 -0.76
C ILE A 102 -6.97 0.98 -0.26
N LYS A 103 -7.45 1.85 -1.15
CA LYS A 103 -8.27 3.02 -0.78
C LYS A 103 -9.54 2.58 -0.04
N LEU A 104 -10.23 1.55 -0.55
CA LEU A 104 -11.43 1.00 0.09
C LEU A 104 -11.12 0.38 1.46
N LEU A 105 -10.05 -0.42 1.56
CA LEU A 105 -9.70 -1.07 2.81
C LEU A 105 -9.24 -0.07 3.87
N SER A 106 -8.42 0.91 3.50
CA SER A 106 -7.95 1.96 4.40
C SER A 106 -9.10 2.81 4.92
N TRP A 107 -10.06 3.17 4.07
CA TRP A 107 -11.29 3.86 4.48
C TRP A 107 -12.11 3.04 5.47
N ARG A 108 -12.43 1.77 5.13
CA ARG A 108 -13.20 0.87 6.01
C ARG A 108 -12.52 0.66 7.36
N TRP A 109 -11.22 0.36 7.36
CA TRP A 109 -10.46 0.16 8.59
C TRP A 109 -10.32 1.44 9.38
N GLY A 110 -10.16 2.57 8.70
CA GLY A 110 -10.07 3.90 9.31
C GLY A 110 -11.32 4.24 10.10
N LEU A 111 -12.49 4.08 9.49
CA LEU A 111 -13.78 4.33 10.14
C LEU A 111 -14.03 3.35 11.29
N SER A 112 -13.89 2.04 11.04
CA SER A 112 -14.15 1.00 12.05
C SER A 112 -13.23 1.10 13.28
N ARG A 113 -11.98 1.53 13.09
CA ARG A 113 -10.99 1.67 14.17
C ARG A 113 -10.88 3.11 14.70
N ARG A 114 -11.76 4.01 14.27
CA ARG A 114 -11.77 5.45 14.62
C ARG A 114 -10.40 6.11 14.44
N LYS A 115 -9.69 5.73 13.38
CA LYS A 115 -8.37 6.30 13.03
C LYS A 115 -8.49 7.52 12.12
N ILE A 116 -9.63 7.69 11.46
CA ILE A 116 -9.98 8.86 10.64
C ILE A 116 -11.37 9.39 11.03
N PRO A 117 -11.70 10.66 10.77
CA PRO A 117 -13.06 11.18 10.84
C PRO A 117 -14.03 10.44 9.93
N ILE A 118 -15.33 10.60 10.19
CA ILE A 118 -16.36 10.14 9.25
C ILE A 118 -16.24 10.98 7.97
N CYS A 119 -16.06 10.31 6.84
CA CYS A 119 -16.05 10.89 5.51
C CYS A 119 -16.64 9.90 4.51
N LEU A 120 -17.16 10.42 3.40
CA LEU A 120 -17.64 9.61 2.30
C LEU A 120 -16.46 9.00 1.55
N PHE A 121 -16.66 7.82 0.97
CA PHE A 121 -15.59 7.11 0.28
C PHE A 121 -15.00 7.92 -0.89
N TYR A 122 -15.83 8.67 -1.64
CA TYR A 122 -15.32 9.51 -2.72
C TYR A 122 -14.41 10.63 -2.22
N GLU A 123 -14.69 11.19 -1.03
CA GLU A 123 -13.88 12.26 -0.44
C GLU A 123 -12.51 11.72 -0.03
N TRP A 124 -12.50 10.51 0.55
CA TRP A 124 -11.28 9.78 0.88
C TRP A 124 -10.44 9.47 -0.37
N CYS A 125 -11.08 9.02 -1.46
CA CYS A 125 -10.41 8.75 -2.71
C CYS A 125 -9.86 10.00 -3.40
N TRP A 126 -10.55 11.13 -3.25
CA TRP A 126 -10.16 12.41 -3.84
C TRP A 126 -8.93 13.00 -3.14
N ASP A 127 -9.02 13.19 -1.83
CA ASP A 127 -7.92 13.74 -1.02
C ASP A 127 -8.03 13.25 0.43
N PRO A 128 -7.27 12.19 0.80
CA PRO A 128 -7.26 11.69 2.16
C PRO A 128 -6.59 12.69 3.11
N GLY A 129 -5.75 13.60 2.59
CA GLY A 129 -5.04 14.62 3.36
C GLY A 129 -5.98 15.47 4.19
N ILE A 130 -7.14 15.86 3.63
CA ILE A 130 -8.19 16.64 4.32
C ILE A 130 -8.58 16.01 5.67
N TYR A 131 -8.65 14.68 5.73
CA TYR A 131 -9.11 13.92 6.90
C TYR A 131 -7.97 13.46 7.81
N LEU A 132 -6.73 13.59 7.35
CA LEU A 132 -5.52 13.20 8.06
C LEU A 132 -4.87 14.39 8.79
N THR A 133 -4.91 15.60 8.20
CA THR A 133 -4.23 16.79 8.71
C THR A 133 -5.08 17.65 9.65
N HIS A 134 -6.41 17.64 9.49
CA HIS A 134 -7.37 18.34 10.36
C HIS A 134 -8.02 17.39 11.35
#